data_AF-A0A1Z5TCP0-F1
#
_entry.id   AF-A0A1Z5TCP0-F1
#
_cell.length_a   1.000
_cell.length_b   1.000
_cell.length_c   1.000
_cell.angle_alpha   90.00
_cell.angle_beta   90.00
_cell.angle_gamma   90.00
#
_symmetry.space_group_name_H-M   'P 1'
#
loop_
_entity.id
_entity.type
_entity.pdbx_description
1 polymer ?
#
loop_
_entity_poly.entity_id
_entity_poly.type
_entity_poly.pdbx_seq_one_letter_code
_entity_poly.pdbx_strand_id
1 'polypeptide(L)'
;MYFKNILTATAASLALANASPVPAESSDQQQGFEVSNFIFGCTAGCYWYFNATVSGDSANHPCVSTPVYCNGNLDDDTDYKECTSTGSDSSSISAFIEKASNTLFLRYTVSDVEAGSTYNYYGNDTVYAATSSDADKQEPKFFVPETSVTAVA
;
A
#
# COMPACT_ATOMS: atom_id res chain seq x y z
N MET A 1 18.61 67.82 30.78
CA MET A 1 18.04 67.43 29.47
C MET A 1 18.20 65.93 29.30
N TYR A 2 17.14 65.28 28.85
CA TYR A 2 16.84 63.85 28.95
C TYR A 2 17.75 62.95 28.10
N PHE A 3 18.29 61.89 28.68
CA PHE A 3 18.78 60.72 27.94
C PHE A 3 17.76 59.59 28.08
N LYS A 4 17.19 59.18 26.95
CA LYS A 4 16.16 58.14 26.83
C LYS A 4 16.79 56.75 26.87
N ASN A 5 16.28 55.91 27.78
CA ASN A 5 16.41 54.46 27.74
C ASN A 5 15.73 53.90 26.48
N ILE A 6 16.40 52.98 25.78
CA ILE A 6 15.76 52.12 24.80
C ILE A 6 16.11 50.67 25.15
N LEU A 7 15.09 49.92 25.57
CA LEU A 7 15.15 48.47 25.78
C LEU A 7 15.29 47.76 24.42
N THR A 8 16.24 46.84 24.31
CA THR A 8 16.34 45.87 23.22
C THR A 8 15.51 44.64 23.56
N ALA A 9 14.41 44.42 22.83
CA ALA A 9 13.62 43.21 22.91
C ALA A 9 14.27 42.10 22.06
N THR A 10 14.66 40.99 22.70
CA THR A 10 15.08 39.76 22.02
C THR A 10 13.85 39.01 21.52
N ALA A 11 13.63 38.97 20.20
CA ALA A 11 12.65 38.09 19.59
C ALA A 11 13.30 36.72 19.34
N ALA A 12 12.90 35.71 20.12
CA ALA A 12 13.17 34.32 19.83
C ALA A 12 12.27 33.88 18.66
N SER A 13 12.88 33.65 17.49
CA SER A 13 12.17 33.06 16.36
C SER A 13 12.39 31.55 16.37
N LEU A 14 11.39 30.83 16.90
CA LEU A 14 11.16 29.42 16.60
C LEU A 14 10.83 29.31 15.11
N ALA A 15 11.80 28.91 14.28
CA ALA A 15 11.50 28.42 12.95
C ALA A 15 11.03 26.98 13.10
N LEU A 16 9.70 26.79 13.10
CA LEU A 16 9.09 25.48 12.93
C LEU A 16 9.59 24.87 11.62
N ALA A 17 9.96 23.60 11.70
CA ALA A 17 10.21 22.76 10.55
C ALA A 17 8.95 22.73 9.66
N ASN A 18 9.01 23.40 8.51
CA ASN A 18 8.14 23.06 7.41
C ASN A 18 8.70 21.78 6.78
N ALA A 19 8.25 20.63 7.28
CA ALA A 19 8.19 19.44 6.44
C ALA A 19 7.34 19.83 5.23
N SER A 20 7.98 19.97 4.07
CA SER A 20 7.26 20.20 2.82
C SER A 20 6.23 19.09 2.66
N PRO A 21 4.95 19.40 2.39
CA PRO A 21 4.03 18.38 1.98
C PRO A 21 4.60 17.72 0.72
N VAL A 22 4.81 16.41 0.76
CA VAL A 22 4.95 15.60 -0.45
C VAL A 22 3.76 15.99 -1.33
N PRO A 23 3.97 16.46 -2.57
CA PRO A 23 2.85 16.75 -3.45
C PRO A 23 1.99 15.49 -3.52
N ALA A 24 0.73 15.60 -3.12
CA ALA A 24 -0.27 14.64 -3.54
C ALA A 24 -0.36 14.80 -5.05
N GLU A 25 0.38 13.98 -5.79
CA GLU A 25 0.15 13.81 -7.21
C GLU A 25 -1.31 13.36 -7.35
N SER A 26 -2.03 14.01 -8.26
CA SER A 26 -3.45 13.78 -8.51
C SER A 26 -3.72 12.28 -8.67
N SER A 27 -4.58 11.74 -7.81
CA SER A 27 -5.04 10.34 -7.78
C SER A 27 -5.86 9.91 -9.01
N ASP A 28 -5.83 10.66 -10.10
CA ASP A 28 -6.47 10.30 -11.34
C ASP A 28 -5.40 9.71 -12.26
N GLN A 29 -5.35 8.36 -12.37
CA GLN A 29 -4.83 7.56 -13.50
C GLN A 29 -3.74 6.49 -13.22
N GLN A 30 -3.18 6.36 -12.01
CA GLN A 30 -2.22 5.27 -11.76
C GLN A 30 -2.95 3.96 -11.40
N GLN A 31 -2.76 2.92 -12.20
CA GLN A 31 -3.26 1.57 -11.90
C GLN A 31 -2.42 0.91 -10.81
N GLY A 32 -3.10 0.35 -9.82
CA GLY A 32 -2.44 -0.32 -8.71
C GLY A 32 -3.33 -0.54 -7.50
N PHE A 33 -2.68 -0.90 -6.40
CA PHE A 33 -3.33 -1.32 -5.18
C PHE A 33 -3.19 -0.24 -4.11
N GLU A 34 -4.30 0.21 -3.54
CA GLU A 34 -4.25 1.04 -2.33
C GLU A 34 -4.33 0.11 -1.11
N VAL A 35 -3.24 0.07 -0.36
CA VAL A 35 -3.12 -0.73 0.86
C VAL A 35 -3.43 0.16 2.06
N SER A 36 -4.23 -0.35 3.00
CA SER A 36 -4.55 0.35 4.24
C SER A 36 -4.65 -0.57 5.43
N ASN A 37 -4.48 -0.02 6.64
CA ASN A 37 -4.43 -0.78 7.89
C ASN A 37 -3.39 -1.91 7.85
N PHE A 38 -2.27 -1.67 7.18
CA PHE A 38 -1.20 -2.65 7.04
C PHE A 38 -0.50 -2.87 8.37
N ILE A 39 -0.44 -4.15 8.78
CA ILE A 39 0.30 -4.60 9.94
C ILE A 39 1.03 -5.88 9.56
N PHE A 40 2.34 -5.88 9.75
CA PHE A 40 3.21 -7.04 9.57
C PHE A 40 4.13 -7.15 10.79
N GLY A 41 4.22 -8.32 11.41
CA GLY A 41 5.06 -8.49 12.60
C GLY A 41 5.43 -9.94 12.87
N CYS A 42 6.63 -10.13 13.43
CA CYS A 42 7.21 -11.40 13.83
C CYS A 42 7.36 -11.45 15.35
N THR A 43 6.49 -12.18 16.05
CA THR A 43 6.63 -12.46 17.50
C THR A 43 6.75 -13.97 17.71
N ALA A 44 5.67 -14.65 18.11
CA ALA A 44 5.59 -16.10 18.17
C ALA A 44 5.47 -16.75 16.76
N GLY A 45 5.08 -15.95 15.77
CA GLY A 45 5.10 -16.24 14.34
C GLY A 45 5.13 -14.92 13.56
N CYS A 46 5.39 -15.00 12.26
CA CYS A 46 5.39 -13.85 11.36
C CYS A 46 4.06 -13.78 10.62
N TYR A 47 3.23 -12.81 10.99
CA TYR A 47 1.88 -12.64 10.44
C TYR A 47 1.71 -11.26 9.84
N TRP A 48 0.84 -11.18 8.84
CA TRP A 48 0.50 -9.93 8.19
C TRP A 48 -1.00 -9.83 7.94
N TYR A 49 -1.52 -8.62 7.95
CA TYR A 49 -2.87 -8.30 7.52
C TYR A 49 -2.98 -6.86 7.04
N PHE A 50 -3.91 -6.61 6.13
CA PHE A 50 -4.23 -5.30 5.60
C PHE A 50 -5.58 -5.33 4.88
N ASN A 51 -6.07 -4.15 4.51
CA ASN A 51 -7.13 -4.01 3.52
C ASN A 51 -6.54 -3.53 2.20
N ALA A 52 -7.10 -4.00 1.09
CA ALA A 52 -6.72 -3.57 -0.26
C ALA A 52 -7.93 -3.10 -1.08
N THR A 53 -7.68 -2.10 -1.91
CA THR A 53 -8.55 -1.69 -3.02
C THR A 53 -7.73 -1.65 -4.30
N VAL A 54 -8.40 -1.61 -5.45
CA VAL A 54 -7.74 -1.50 -6.76
C VAL A 54 -8.20 -0.20 -7.42
N SER A 55 -7.22 0.59 -7.84
CA SER A 55 -7.38 1.90 -8.48
C SER A 55 -7.05 1.82 -9.97
N GLY A 56 -7.58 2.77 -10.76
CA GLY A 56 -7.30 2.88 -12.19
C GLY A 56 -8.25 2.06 -13.09
N ASP A 57 -9.52 2.48 -13.16
CA ASP A 57 -10.56 1.81 -13.94
C ASP A 57 -10.30 1.82 -15.47
N SER A 58 -10.38 0.65 -16.12
CA SER A 58 -10.33 0.49 -17.57
C SER A 58 -11.02 -0.80 -18.05
N ALA A 59 -11.13 -1.01 -19.36
CA ALA A 59 -12.01 -2.03 -19.96
C ALA A 59 -11.84 -3.47 -19.41
N ASN A 60 -10.63 -3.88 -19.02
CA ASN A 60 -10.34 -5.22 -18.47
C ASN A 60 -9.77 -5.15 -17.05
N HIS A 61 -9.87 -3.99 -16.43
CA HIS A 61 -9.32 -3.67 -15.12
C HIS A 61 -10.35 -2.81 -14.38
N PRO A 62 -11.43 -3.42 -13.88
CA PRO A 62 -12.40 -2.68 -13.12
C PRO A 62 -11.80 -2.29 -11.78
N CYS A 63 -12.08 -1.06 -11.35
CA CYS A 63 -11.69 -0.65 -10.01
C CYS A 63 -12.41 -1.48 -8.93
N VAL A 64 -11.73 -1.71 -7.80
CA VAL A 64 -12.32 -2.33 -6.60
C VAL A 64 -12.33 -1.27 -5.51
N SER A 65 -13.45 -0.55 -5.39
CA SER A 65 -13.58 0.58 -4.44
C SER A 65 -13.87 0.16 -3.00
N THR A 66 -14.38 -1.06 -2.79
CA THR A 66 -14.67 -1.58 -1.45
C THR A 66 -13.44 -2.31 -0.92
N PRO A 67 -12.87 -1.90 0.23
CA PRO A 67 -11.69 -2.56 0.76
C PRO A 67 -11.95 -4.03 1.08
N VAL A 68 -11.11 -4.91 0.55
CA VAL A 68 -11.09 -6.34 0.89
C VAL A 68 -10.03 -6.62 1.94
N TYR A 69 -10.27 -7.57 2.83
CA TYR A 69 -9.33 -7.94 3.87
C TYR A 69 -8.39 -9.05 3.40
N CYS A 70 -7.09 -8.82 3.56
CA CYS A 70 -6.02 -9.75 3.21
C CYS A 70 -5.26 -10.14 4.48
N ASN A 71 -4.91 -11.41 4.65
CA ASN A 71 -4.08 -11.86 5.76
C ASN A 71 -3.26 -13.11 5.42
N GLY A 72 -2.18 -13.33 6.17
CA GLY A 72 -1.36 -14.53 6.03
C GLY A 72 -0.21 -14.58 7.02
N ASN A 73 0.76 -15.43 6.72
CA ASN A 73 1.98 -15.60 7.48
C ASN A 73 3.18 -15.77 6.53
N LEU A 74 4.39 -15.94 7.08
CA LEU A 74 5.60 -16.24 6.30
C LEU A 74 5.99 -17.73 6.31
N ASP A 75 5.07 -18.61 6.70
CA ASP A 75 5.24 -20.05 6.49
C ASP A 75 4.83 -20.42 5.04
N ASP A 76 3.88 -19.66 4.47
CA ASP A 76 3.50 -19.67 3.05
C ASP A 76 3.95 -18.37 2.37
N ASP A 77 5.26 -18.23 2.10
CA ASP A 77 5.89 -16.98 1.63
C ASP A 77 6.20 -16.94 0.12
N THR A 78 5.68 -17.89 -0.66
CA THR A 78 5.88 -17.96 -2.12
C THR A 78 4.59 -18.05 -2.92
N ASP A 79 3.45 -18.30 -2.26
CA ASP A 79 2.18 -18.58 -2.92
C ASP A 79 1.14 -17.52 -2.57
N TYR A 80 0.46 -17.01 -3.61
CA TYR A 80 -0.61 -16.03 -3.45
C TYR A 80 -1.78 -16.62 -2.67
N LYS A 81 -2.07 -16.02 -1.52
CA LYS A 81 -3.25 -16.32 -0.73
C LYS A 81 -4.37 -15.34 -1.07
N GLU A 82 -5.56 -15.86 -1.34
CA GLU A 82 -6.72 -15.06 -1.66
C GLU A 82 -7.18 -14.22 -0.46
N CYS A 83 -7.50 -12.95 -0.71
CA CYS A 83 -8.15 -12.07 0.24
C CYS A 83 -9.65 -12.39 0.33
N THR A 84 -10.39 -11.68 1.17
CA THR A 84 -11.86 -11.78 1.14
C THR A 84 -12.41 -11.35 -0.23
N SER A 85 -13.60 -11.85 -0.57
CA SER A 85 -14.27 -11.52 -1.83
C SER A 85 -14.35 -10.01 -2.09
N THR A 86 -14.15 -9.63 -3.35
CA THR A 86 -14.34 -8.26 -3.87
C THR A 86 -15.82 -7.88 -3.98
N GLY A 87 -16.75 -8.82 -3.75
CA GLY A 87 -18.17 -8.68 -4.06
C GLY A 87 -18.51 -8.95 -5.53
N SER A 88 -17.51 -9.28 -6.35
CA SER A 88 -17.67 -9.77 -7.72
C SER A 88 -17.19 -11.20 -7.83
N ASP A 89 -17.93 -12.04 -8.57
CA ASP A 89 -17.52 -13.41 -8.90
C ASP A 89 -16.46 -13.44 -10.01
N SER A 90 -16.25 -12.32 -10.71
CA SER A 90 -15.29 -12.21 -11.81
C SER A 90 -13.98 -11.56 -11.40
N SER A 91 -13.77 -11.22 -10.12
CA SER A 91 -12.50 -10.63 -9.70
C SER A 91 -12.08 -10.99 -8.28
N SER A 92 -10.78 -11.14 -8.07
CA SER A 92 -10.20 -11.43 -6.76
C SER A 92 -8.87 -10.71 -6.56
N ILE A 93 -8.55 -10.41 -5.30
CA ILE A 93 -7.25 -9.90 -4.89
C ILE A 93 -6.58 -11.00 -4.07
N SER A 94 -5.30 -11.22 -4.32
CA SER A 94 -4.50 -12.19 -3.60
C SER A 94 -3.12 -11.62 -3.28
N ALA A 95 -2.52 -12.09 -2.19
CA ALA A 95 -1.28 -11.53 -1.68
C ALA A 95 -0.40 -12.56 -0.98
N PHE A 96 0.90 -12.27 -0.93
CA PHE A 96 1.84 -12.91 -0.01
C PHE A 96 3.01 -11.95 0.29
N ILE A 97 3.78 -12.23 1.33
CA ILE A 97 5.05 -11.52 1.59
C ILE A 97 6.17 -12.53 1.43
N GLU A 98 7.13 -12.26 0.55
CA GLU A 98 8.34 -13.08 0.41
C GLU A 98 9.29 -12.81 1.59
N LYS A 99 9.62 -13.85 2.36
CA LYS A 99 10.44 -13.72 3.56
C LYS A 99 11.87 -13.29 3.28
N ALA A 100 12.43 -13.71 2.16
CA ALA A 100 13.82 -13.45 1.80
C ALA A 100 14.11 -11.96 1.57
N SER A 101 13.14 -11.24 1.01
CA SER A 101 13.27 -9.83 0.62
C SER A 101 12.38 -8.87 1.43
N ASN A 102 11.44 -9.39 2.23
CA ASN A 102 10.34 -8.63 2.81
C ASN A 102 9.56 -7.83 1.74
N THR A 103 9.27 -8.48 0.62
CA THR A 103 8.49 -7.86 -0.46
C THR A 103 7.05 -8.35 -0.38
N LEU A 104 6.09 -7.43 -0.25
CA LEU A 104 4.68 -7.71 -0.43
C LEU A 104 4.40 -7.86 -1.92
N PHE A 105 3.84 -8.99 -2.32
CA PHE A 105 3.35 -9.24 -3.66
C PHE A 105 1.83 -9.22 -3.65
N LEU A 106 1.25 -8.51 -4.62
CA LEU A 106 -0.18 -8.37 -4.82
C LEU A 106 -0.53 -8.81 -6.24
N ARG A 107 -1.64 -9.54 -6.37
CA ARG A 107 -2.21 -9.93 -7.65
C ARG A 107 -3.71 -9.61 -7.66
N TYR A 108 -4.12 -8.85 -8.66
CA TYR A 108 -5.53 -8.65 -9.00
C TYR A 108 -5.87 -9.52 -10.21
N THR A 109 -6.81 -10.44 -10.05
CA THR A 109 -7.28 -11.32 -11.11
C THR A 109 -8.66 -10.88 -11.56
N VAL A 110 -8.85 -10.78 -12.88
CA VAL A 110 -10.12 -10.42 -13.52
C VAL A 110 -10.45 -11.45 -14.58
N SER A 111 -11.61 -12.07 -14.48
CA SER A 111 -12.13 -13.05 -15.44
C SER A 111 -13.14 -12.36 -16.36
N ASP A 112 -12.78 -12.18 -17.62
CA ASP A 112 -13.71 -11.80 -18.68
C ASP A 112 -14.38 -13.07 -19.22
N VAL A 113 -15.59 -13.33 -18.73
CA VAL A 113 -16.38 -14.50 -19.12
C VAL A 113 -16.84 -14.44 -20.58
N GLU A 114 -17.08 -13.24 -21.11
CA GLU A 114 -17.54 -13.07 -22.50
C GLU A 114 -16.39 -13.30 -23.49
N ALA A 115 -15.19 -12.81 -23.17
CA ALA A 115 -13.99 -13.03 -23.98
C ALA A 115 -13.28 -14.37 -23.68
N GLY A 116 -13.69 -15.08 -22.62
CA GLY A 116 -13.04 -16.31 -22.15
C GLY A 116 -11.61 -16.09 -21.66
N SER A 117 -11.27 -14.87 -21.24
CA SER A 117 -9.90 -14.47 -20.89
C SER A 117 -9.78 -14.18 -19.40
N THR A 118 -8.65 -14.51 -18.80
CA THR A 118 -8.29 -14.14 -17.43
C THR A 118 -7.08 -13.22 -17.46
N TYR A 119 -7.23 -12.04 -16.86
CA TYR A 119 -6.17 -11.06 -16.68
C TYR A 119 -5.63 -11.14 -15.26
N ASN A 120 -4.30 -11.11 -15.13
CA ASN A 120 -3.64 -10.98 -13.83
C ASN A 120 -2.75 -9.75 -13.84
N TYR A 121 -3.03 -8.82 -12.93
CA TYR A 121 -2.28 -7.60 -12.71
C TYR A 121 -1.45 -7.75 -11.45
N TYR A 122 -0.15 -7.44 -11.52
CA TYR A 122 0.80 -7.71 -10.44
C TYR A 122 1.43 -6.43 -9.93
N GLY A 123 1.45 -6.28 -8.61
CA GLY A 123 2.15 -5.21 -7.90
C GLY A 123 3.07 -5.81 -6.86
N ASN A 124 4.17 -5.11 -6.54
CA ASN A 124 5.00 -5.47 -5.41
C ASN A 124 5.65 -4.24 -4.79
N ASP A 125 5.89 -4.30 -3.48
CA ASP A 125 6.58 -3.25 -2.74
C ASP A 125 7.32 -3.82 -1.52
N THR A 126 8.38 -3.14 -1.08
CA THR A 126 9.11 -3.51 0.13
C THR A 126 8.30 -3.14 1.36
N VAL A 127 8.15 -4.07 2.30
CA VAL A 127 7.44 -3.85 3.56
C VAL A 127 8.34 -4.16 4.76
N TYR A 128 8.07 -3.50 5.88
CA TYR A 128 8.89 -3.63 7.09
C TYR A 128 8.07 -4.25 8.20
N ALA A 129 8.64 -5.20 8.95
CA ALA A 129 7.95 -5.78 10.11
C ALA A 129 8.03 -4.84 11.32
N ALA A 130 6.93 -4.68 12.05
CA ALA A 130 6.80 -3.85 13.24
C ALA A 130 7.65 -4.36 14.42
N THR A 131 8.19 -5.57 14.30
CA THR A 131 9.09 -6.19 15.30
C THR A 131 10.54 -6.27 14.82
N SER A 132 10.86 -5.70 13.65
CA SER A 132 12.22 -5.63 13.12
C SER A 132 12.97 -4.40 13.62
N SER A 133 14.27 -4.32 13.32
CA SER A 133 15.06 -3.10 13.53
C SER A 133 14.58 -1.90 12.70
N ASP A 134 13.79 -2.15 11.66
CA ASP A 134 13.23 -1.15 10.75
C ASP A 134 11.74 -0.88 11.02
N ALA A 135 11.24 -1.20 12.22
CA ALA A 135 9.82 -1.05 12.58
C ALA A 135 9.26 0.35 12.31
N ASP A 136 10.06 1.40 12.52
CA ASP A 136 9.67 2.79 12.28
C ASP A 136 9.41 3.12 10.80
N LYS A 137 9.80 2.23 9.87
CA LYS A 137 9.53 2.36 8.42
C LYS A 137 8.22 1.68 7.99
N GLN A 138 7.54 0.95 8.87
CA GLN A 138 6.25 0.36 8.51
C GLN A 138 5.19 1.45 8.39
N GLU A 139 4.71 1.66 7.16
CA GLU A 139 3.61 2.59 6.90
C GLU A 139 2.27 1.86 6.97
N PRO A 140 1.26 2.39 7.68
CA PRO A 140 -0.05 1.75 7.79
C PRO A 140 -0.88 1.86 6.50
N LYS A 141 -0.46 2.72 5.56
CA LYS A 141 -1.11 2.98 4.29
C LYS A 141 -0.05 3.33 3.25
N PHE A 142 -0.14 2.73 2.07
CA PHE A 142 0.76 2.98 0.96
C PHE A 142 0.11 2.54 -0.35
N PHE A 143 0.71 2.94 -1.47
CA PHE A 143 0.25 2.59 -2.80
C PHE A 143 1.26 1.64 -3.45
N VAL A 144 0.77 0.53 -4.00
CA VAL A 144 1.60 -0.43 -4.75
C VAL A 144 1.26 -0.29 -6.22
N PRO A 145 2.16 0.25 -7.06
CA PRO A 145 1.91 0.35 -8.48
C PRO A 145 1.85 -1.04 -9.12
N GLU A 146 1.02 -1.17 -10.15
CA GLU A 146 1.12 -2.32 -11.04
C GLU A 146 2.42 -2.27 -11.86
N THR A 147 3.06 -3.42 -11.94
CA THR A 147 4.39 -3.61 -12.55
C THR A 147 4.36 -4.54 -13.75
N SER A 148 3.37 -5.45 -13.82
CA SER A 148 3.18 -6.31 -14.97
C SER A 148 1.73 -6.81 -15.07
N VAL A 149 1.36 -7.24 -16.28
CA VAL A 149 0.07 -7.87 -16.59
C VAL A 149 0.30 -9.13 -17.40
N THR A 150 -0.48 -10.17 -17.13
CA THR A 150 -0.60 -11.34 -18.00
C THR A 150 -2.06 -11.57 -18.40
N ALA A 151 -2.28 -12.13 -19.58
CA ALA A 151 -3.60 -12.53 -20.06
C ALA A 151 -3.53 -13.98 -20.53
N VAL A 152 -4.49 -14.80 -20.10
CA VAL A 152 -4.63 -16.21 -20.47
C VAL A 152 -6.02 -16.40 -21.06
N ALA A 153 -6.11 -17.09 -22.21
CA ALA A 153 -7.35 -17.44 -22.90
C ALA A 153 -7.53 -18.96 -22.96
#